data_AF-A0AAU8CH07-F1
#
_entry.id   AF-A0AAU8CH07-F1
#
_cell.length_a   1.000
_cell.length_b   1.000
_cell.length_c   1.000
_cell.angle_alpha   90.00
_cell.angle_beta   90.00
_cell.angle_gamma   90.00
#
_symmetry.space_group_name_H-M   'P 1'
#
loop_
_entity.id
_entity.type
_entity.pdbx_description
1 polymer ?
#
loop_
_entity_poly.entity_id
_entity_poly.type
_entity_poly.pdbx_seq_one_letter_code
_entity_poly.pdbx_strand_id
1 'polypeptide(L)'
;MIEDIDRDVFVRIQTDLLVVGDSIMTDRHHASNGNYEDDDPQNQIGGIIPAFSLSGWLRHGMEKVIQERGGTACHPGEPNANFRKDGVYNRDLDAGYHEKGACLDDDDDDGCVILDLFGGFGNRPGKVMRRPIQFSPVRSSVDYTRGQAEGHYRRINRNVVSRNEEDNREPLRNAELDAVGNLDGCWHLSFRETKPEFVALLAEAIDFLDEHQTDFMHQLGGARNFGGGIVDCDLVNPLYEEHELRRVFDRGKGKTQKMEEKDETWEEAYLPTFQEALAERVVDV
;
A
#
# COMPACT_ATOMS: atom_id res chain seq x y z
N MET A 1 -25.76 0.93 -5.33
CA MET A 1 -24.38 0.68 -5.76
C MET A 1 -23.40 1.24 -4.74
N ILE A 2 -23.09 2.55 -4.72
CA ILE A 2 -22.12 3.04 -3.72
C ILE A 2 -22.60 2.89 -2.27
N GLU A 3 -23.92 2.94 -2.04
CA GLU A 3 -24.56 2.72 -0.72
C GLU A 3 -24.40 1.29 -0.19
N ASP A 4 -24.09 0.33 -1.07
CA ASP A 4 -23.87 -1.07 -0.69
C ASP A 4 -22.40 -1.34 -0.29
N ILE A 5 -21.51 -0.35 -0.51
CA ILE A 5 -20.09 -0.43 -0.14
C ILE A 5 -19.90 0.19 1.23
N ASP A 6 -19.34 -0.59 2.16
CA ASP A 6 -18.96 -0.06 3.47
C ASP A 6 -17.86 1.01 3.33
N ARG A 7 -17.75 1.88 4.33
CA ARG A 7 -16.61 2.80 4.43
C ARG A 7 -15.30 2.06 4.61
N ASP A 8 -15.33 0.91 5.27
CA ASP A 8 -14.18 0.07 5.51
C ASP A 8 -13.94 -0.87 4.32
N VAL A 9 -12.74 -0.79 3.75
CA VAL A 9 -12.28 -1.65 2.65
C VAL A 9 -10.96 -2.30 3.02
N PHE A 10 -10.73 -3.50 2.49
CA PHE A 10 -9.67 -4.38 2.95
C PHE A 10 -8.82 -4.84 1.77
N VAL A 11 -7.50 -4.69 1.91
CA VAL A 11 -6.54 -5.16 0.91
C VAL A 11 -5.81 -6.34 1.51
N ARG A 12 -5.82 -7.49 0.83
CA ARG A 12 -4.95 -8.60 1.19
C ARG A 12 -3.53 -8.26 0.76
N ILE A 13 -2.56 -8.52 1.63
CA ILE A 13 -1.14 -8.30 1.37
C ILE A 13 -0.40 -9.58 1.72
N GLN A 14 0.39 -10.08 0.79
CA GLN A 14 1.25 -11.24 0.96
C GLN A 14 2.68 -10.93 0.51
N THR A 15 3.68 -11.36 1.28
CA THR A 15 5.08 -11.21 0.88
C THR A 15 5.98 -12.15 1.66
N ASP A 16 6.94 -12.76 0.96
CA ASP A 16 7.96 -13.62 1.57
C ASP A 16 8.91 -12.83 2.47
N LEU A 17 9.22 -11.58 2.10
CA LEU A 17 10.17 -10.74 2.80
C LEU A 17 9.89 -9.26 2.54
N LEU A 18 9.55 -8.54 3.61
CA LEU A 18 9.32 -7.10 3.60
C LEU A 18 10.37 -6.39 4.45
N VAL A 19 11.08 -5.45 3.85
CA VAL A 19 12.06 -4.58 4.52
C VAL A 19 11.58 -3.14 4.41
N VAL A 20 10.92 -2.67 5.47
CA VAL A 20 10.48 -1.29 5.58
C VAL A 20 11.63 -0.48 6.18
N GLY A 21 12.46 0.10 5.31
CA GLY A 21 13.69 0.84 5.69
C GLY A 21 13.48 1.93 6.73
N ASP A 22 12.25 2.45 6.85
CA ASP A 22 11.86 3.48 7.82
C ASP A 22 10.89 2.93 8.89
N SER A 23 11.33 2.01 9.76
CA SER A 23 10.66 1.66 11.03
C SER A 23 9.70 0.45 10.99
N ILE A 24 10.20 -0.77 11.21
CA ILE A 24 9.34 -1.81 11.84
C ILE A 24 9.34 -1.52 13.34
N MET A 25 8.17 -1.24 13.92
CA MET A 25 8.05 -1.10 15.38
C MET A 25 7.69 -2.46 15.95
N THR A 26 8.60 -3.06 16.72
CA THR A 26 8.36 -4.37 17.34
C THR A 26 7.79 -4.22 18.75
N ASP A 27 7.09 -5.24 19.23
CA ASP A 27 6.50 -5.26 20.59
C ASP A 27 7.56 -5.39 21.72
N ARG A 28 8.86 -5.35 21.41
CA ARG A 28 9.97 -5.51 22.38
C ARG A 28 11.00 -4.39 22.36
N HIS A 29 11.44 -4.00 23.55
CA HIS A 29 12.75 -3.36 23.77
C HIS A 29 13.86 -4.41 23.52
N HIS A 30 14.78 -4.10 22.60
CA HIS A 30 15.87 -5.00 22.16
C HIS A 30 16.64 -5.65 23.32
N ALA A 31 16.55 -6.99 23.44
CA ALA A 31 17.49 -7.77 24.24
C ALA A 31 17.82 -9.11 23.54
N SER A 32 19.08 -9.18 23.10
CA SER A 32 19.85 -10.34 22.64
C SER A 32 19.67 -10.82 21.20
N ASN A 33 20.81 -11.05 20.56
CA ASN A 33 21.03 -11.08 19.10
C ASN A 33 21.56 -12.46 18.66
N GLY A 34 21.29 -13.53 19.42
CA GLY A 34 22.18 -14.70 19.47
C GLY A 34 21.57 -16.09 19.33
N ASN A 35 20.30 -16.33 19.61
CA ASN A 35 19.77 -17.70 19.68
C ASN A 35 18.45 -17.81 18.91
N TYR A 36 18.40 -18.74 17.95
CA TYR A 36 17.18 -19.17 17.27
C TYR A 36 16.79 -20.54 17.83
N GLU A 37 15.71 -20.61 18.61
CA GLU A 37 15.04 -21.86 19.02
C GLU A 37 13.54 -21.71 18.81
N ASP A 38 12.87 -22.67 18.15
CA ASP A 38 11.47 -22.55 17.68
C ASP A 38 10.45 -22.27 18.80
N ASP A 39 10.78 -22.60 20.05
CA ASP A 39 9.98 -22.35 21.27
C ASP A 39 10.46 -21.14 22.10
N ASP A 40 11.47 -20.40 21.62
CA ASP A 40 11.95 -19.19 22.29
C ASP A 40 10.84 -18.11 22.25
N PRO A 41 10.46 -17.52 23.40
CA PRO A 41 9.60 -16.34 23.46
C PRO A 41 10.09 -15.15 22.59
N GLN A 42 11.35 -15.14 22.15
CA GLN A 42 11.94 -14.23 21.15
C GLN A 42 11.45 -14.46 19.73
N ASN A 43 10.94 -15.65 19.38
CA ASN A 43 10.36 -15.95 18.07
C ASN A 43 8.86 -15.60 17.97
N GLN A 44 8.29 -15.04 19.04
CA GLN A 44 6.92 -14.51 19.09
C GLN A 44 6.85 -12.97 18.89
N ILE A 45 7.88 -12.36 18.31
CA ILE A 45 7.92 -10.90 18.12
C ILE A 45 6.93 -10.51 17.02
N GLY A 46 5.79 -9.98 17.45
CA GLY A 46 4.91 -9.16 16.65
C GLY A 46 5.43 -7.74 16.49
N GLY A 47 4.73 -6.97 15.67
CA GLY A 47 5.07 -5.59 15.44
C GLY A 47 4.11 -4.90 14.50
N ILE A 48 4.56 -3.75 14.00
CA ILE A 48 3.75 -2.85 13.19
C ILE A 48 4.53 -2.46 11.93
N ILE A 49 3.89 -2.65 10.78
CA ILE A 49 4.27 -2.02 9.51
C ILE A 49 3.61 -0.64 9.47
N PRO A 50 4.39 0.46 9.42
CA PRO A 50 3.85 1.81 9.51
C PRO A 50 2.93 2.15 8.35
N ALA A 51 1.86 2.89 8.69
CA ALA A 51 0.93 3.44 7.71
C ALA A 51 1.60 4.37 6.69
N PHE A 52 2.71 5.04 7.05
CA PHE A 52 3.38 5.99 6.15
C PHE A 52 3.96 5.31 4.91
N SER A 53 4.69 4.21 5.09
CA SER A 53 5.28 3.44 3.98
C SER A 53 4.21 2.84 3.07
N LEU A 54 3.17 2.23 3.68
CA LEU A 54 2.01 1.69 2.96
C LEU A 54 1.26 2.79 2.20
N SER A 55 1.07 3.94 2.84
CA SER A 55 0.41 5.09 2.22
C SER A 55 1.19 5.67 1.05
N GLY A 56 2.52 5.76 1.13
CA GLY A 56 3.34 6.25 0.03
C GLY A 56 3.31 5.30 -1.16
N TRP A 57 3.33 4.00 -0.89
CA TRP A 57 3.22 2.96 -1.90
C TRP A 57 1.86 2.96 -2.61
N LEU A 58 0.76 2.97 -1.85
CA LEU A 58 -0.58 3.08 -2.43
C LEU A 58 -0.77 4.36 -3.23
N ARG A 59 -0.32 5.51 -2.69
CA ARG A 59 -0.37 6.78 -3.39
C ARG A 59 0.34 6.67 -4.73
N HIS A 60 1.52 6.06 -4.77
CA HIS A 60 2.28 5.91 -6.00
C HIS A 60 1.53 5.06 -7.05
N GLY A 61 0.89 3.96 -6.63
CA GLY A 61 0.03 3.17 -7.52
C GLY A 61 -1.15 3.97 -8.07
N MET A 62 -1.84 4.71 -7.20
CA MET A 62 -2.95 5.58 -7.62
C MET A 62 -2.49 6.68 -8.59
N GLU A 63 -1.34 7.30 -8.35
CA GLU A 63 -0.77 8.30 -9.26
C GLU A 63 -0.47 7.71 -10.65
N LYS A 64 0.02 6.46 -10.70
CA LYS A 64 0.31 5.77 -11.97
C LYS A 64 -0.95 5.50 -12.76
N VAL A 65 -1.99 4.97 -12.13
CA VAL A 65 -3.30 4.74 -12.76
C VAL A 65 -3.87 6.03 -13.36
N ILE A 66 -3.81 7.15 -12.63
CA ILE A 66 -4.27 8.45 -13.15
C ILE A 66 -3.47 8.89 -14.38
N GLN A 67 -2.15 8.72 -14.34
CA GLN A 67 -1.26 9.08 -15.44
C GLN A 67 -1.48 8.20 -16.68
N GLU A 68 -1.74 6.91 -16.51
CA GLU A 68 -2.04 5.98 -17.62
C GLU A 68 -3.38 6.29 -18.29
N ARG A 69 -4.32 6.86 -17.54
CA ARG A 69 -5.59 7.40 -18.05
C ARG A 69 -5.43 8.76 -18.75
N GLY A 70 -4.21 9.30 -18.81
CA GLY A 70 -3.90 10.59 -19.45
C GLY A 70 -4.14 11.81 -18.57
N GLY A 71 -4.49 11.62 -17.29
CA GLY A 71 -4.63 12.70 -16.32
C GLY A 71 -3.31 13.12 -15.68
N THR A 72 -3.37 14.14 -14.84
CA THR A 72 -2.22 14.58 -14.02
C THR A 72 -2.49 14.37 -12.53
N ALA A 73 -1.44 14.03 -11.78
CA ALA A 73 -1.53 13.81 -10.34
C ALA A 73 -1.01 15.02 -9.54
N CYS A 74 -1.60 15.26 -8.38
CA CYS A 74 -1.11 16.32 -7.48
C CYS A 74 0.27 15.99 -6.93
N HIS A 75 1.23 16.90 -7.10
CA HIS A 75 2.59 16.70 -6.64
C HIS A 75 2.67 16.47 -5.11
N PRO A 76 3.49 15.53 -4.60
CA PRO A 76 3.57 15.24 -3.16
C PRO A 76 4.19 16.36 -2.34
N GLY A 77 5.20 17.03 -2.91
CA GLY A 77 5.89 18.16 -2.28
C GLY A 77 5.26 19.52 -2.60
N GLU A 78 5.29 20.43 -1.63
CA GLU A 78 4.92 21.83 -1.84
C GLU A 78 5.95 22.59 -2.70
N PRO A 79 5.53 23.62 -3.46
CA PRO A 79 6.40 24.37 -4.37
C PRO A 79 7.51 25.16 -3.64
N ASN A 80 7.25 25.54 -2.40
CA ASN A 80 8.10 26.41 -1.57
C ASN A 80 9.05 25.63 -0.65
N ALA A 81 8.98 24.30 -0.64
CA ALA A 81 9.66 23.53 0.39
C ALA A 81 11.14 23.30 0.08
N ASN A 82 11.95 23.21 1.14
CA ASN A 82 13.41 23.13 1.10
C ASN A 82 13.99 21.92 0.32
N PHE A 83 13.15 20.99 -0.14
CA PHE A 83 13.53 19.86 -0.99
C PHE A 83 13.52 20.17 -2.49
N ARG A 84 13.30 21.42 -2.90
CA ARG A 84 13.49 21.91 -4.28
C ARG A 84 14.99 21.85 -4.64
N LYS A 85 15.54 20.64 -4.77
CA LYS A 85 16.74 20.44 -5.57
C LYS A 85 16.32 20.76 -7.00
N ASP A 86 16.73 21.93 -7.47
CA ASP A 86 16.44 22.40 -8.83
C ASP A 86 16.70 21.27 -9.83
N GLY A 87 15.66 20.91 -10.59
CA GLY A 87 15.66 19.79 -11.54
C GLY A 87 14.80 18.59 -11.13
N VAL A 88 14.67 18.25 -9.84
CA VAL A 88 13.79 17.13 -9.41
C VAL A 88 12.32 17.53 -9.55
N TYR A 89 11.97 18.69 -9.00
CA TYR A 89 10.59 19.19 -9.03
C TYR A 89 10.07 19.37 -10.45
N ASN A 90 10.84 20.03 -11.33
CA ASN A 90 10.43 20.24 -12.72
C ASN A 90 10.32 18.93 -13.50
N ARG A 91 11.24 17.98 -13.27
CA ARG A 91 11.15 16.65 -13.88
C ARG A 91 9.89 15.92 -13.45
N ASP A 92 9.50 16.05 -12.18
CA ASP A 92 8.28 15.43 -11.69
C ASP A 92 7.06 16.11 -12.36
N LEU A 93 7.05 17.43 -12.55
CA LEU A 93 6.01 18.10 -13.36
C LEU A 93 5.93 17.56 -14.80
N ASP A 94 7.09 17.41 -15.46
CA ASP A 94 7.18 16.84 -16.81
C ASP A 94 6.76 15.35 -16.87
N ALA A 95 6.72 14.67 -15.72
CA ALA A 95 6.36 13.26 -15.58
C ALA A 95 4.88 13.02 -15.24
N GLY A 96 4.01 14.00 -15.48
CA GLY A 96 2.56 13.88 -15.28
C GLY A 96 2.08 14.30 -13.89
N TYR A 97 2.82 15.20 -13.23
CA TYR A 97 2.36 15.86 -12.02
C TYR A 97 2.02 17.34 -12.28
N HIS A 98 1.00 17.85 -11.61
CA HIS A 98 0.73 19.30 -11.57
C HIS A 98 1.17 19.89 -10.21
N GLU A 99 1.37 21.20 -10.19
CA GLU A 99 1.76 21.93 -8.99
C GLU A 99 0.76 21.70 -7.85
N LYS A 100 1.27 21.34 -6.66
CA LYS A 100 0.42 21.02 -5.52
C LYS A 100 -0.48 22.19 -5.16
N GLY A 101 -1.79 21.99 -5.28
CA GLY A 101 -2.81 23.00 -5.02
C GLY A 101 -3.33 23.73 -6.25
N ALA A 102 -2.69 23.59 -7.43
CA ALA A 102 -3.18 24.20 -8.68
C ALA A 102 -4.55 23.65 -9.11
N CYS A 103 -4.89 22.43 -8.70
CA CYS A 103 -6.21 21.84 -8.91
C CYS A 103 -7.30 22.43 -7.99
N LEU A 104 -7.02 23.50 -7.24
CA LEU A 104 -7.97 24.16 -6.33
C LEU A 104 -8.38 25.56 -6.79
N ASP A 105 -7.91 26.01 -7.95
CA ASP A 105 -8.06 27.40 -8.39
C ASP A 105 -9.48 27.73 -8.94
N ASP A 106 -10.31 26.71 -9.19
CA ASP A 106 -11.72 26.89 -9.60
C ASP A 106 -12.68 26.77 -8.41
N ASP A 107 -13.58 27.75 -8.27
CA ASP A 107 -14.43 28.06 -7.11
C ASP A 107 -15.41 26.95 -6.63
N ASP A 108 -15.38 25.74 -7.20
CA ASP A 108 -16.29 24.64 -6.86
C ASP A 108 -15.63 23.28 -6.52
N ASP A 109 -14.30 23.15 -6.50
CA ASP A 109 -13.71 21.81 -6.61
C ASP A 109 -13.07 21.18 -5.34
N ASP A 110 -13.42 19.90 -5.12
CA ASP A 110 -12.69 18.92 -4.30
C ASP A 110 -11.22 18.75 -4.78
N GLY A 111 -10.89 19.32 -5.96
CA GLY A 111 -9.61 19.23 -6.65
C GLY A 111 -9.42 17.89 -7.34
N CYS A 112 -8.20 17.60 -7.80
CA CYS A 112 -7.94 16.29 -8.39
C CYS A 112 -8.14 15.17 -7.35
N VAL A 113 -8.53 13.97 -7.81
CA VAL A 113 -8.84 12.83 -6.95
C VAL A 113 -7.70 12.43 -5.99
N ILE A 114 -6.44 12.61 -6.39
CA ILE A 114 -5.28 12.33 -5.53
C ILE A 114 -5.22 13.28 -4.33
N LEU A 115 -5.46 14.58 -4.57
CA LEU A 115 -5.48 15.55 -3.47
C LEU A 115 -6.68 15.31 -2.56
N ASP A 116 -7.83 14.92 -3.12
CA ASP A 116 -9.03 14.66 -2.32
C ASP A 116 -8.85 13.44 -1.39
N LEU A 117 -8.27 12.36 -1.92
CA LEU A 117 -7.97 11.16 -1.13
C LEU A 117 -6.90 11.39 -0.07
N PHE A 118 -5.75 11.98 -0.42
CA PHE A 118 -4.60 12.06 0.48
C PHE A 118 -4.52 13.36 1.28
N GLY A 119 -5.14 14.43 0.80
CA GLY A 119 -5.12 15.76 1.41
C GLY A 119 -3.72 16.31 1.60
N GLY A 120 -3.55 17.08 2.69
CA GLY A 120 -2.24 17.59 3.09
C GLY A 120 -1.81 18.85 2.35
N PHE A 121 -2.78 19.66 1.92
CA PHE A 121 -2.60 21.03 1.44
C PHE A 121 -3.73 21.92 1.97
N GLY A 122 -3.43 23.17 2.35
CA GLY A 122 -4.46 24.16 2.72
C GLY A 122 -5.43 23.73 3.83
N ASN A 123 -4.96 22.97 4.84
CA ASN A 123 -5.80 22.36 5.89
C ASN A 123 -6.91 21.41 5.40
N ARG A 124 -6.83 20.91 4.15
CA ARG A 124 -7.73 19.88 3.63
C ARG A 124 -7.27 18.49 4.10
N PRO A 125 -8.03 17.80 4.96
CA PRO A 125 -7.70 16.44 5.35
C PRO A 125 -8.05 15.46 4.23
N GLY A 126 -7.21 14.45 4.02
CA GLY A 126 -7.52 13.40 3.04
C GLY A 126 -8.75 12.58 3.41
N LYS A 127 -9.50 12.14 2.40
CA LYS A 127 -10.70 11.30 2.55
C LYS A 127 -10.40 9.81 2.76
N VAL A 128 -9.18 9.33 2.53
CA VAL A 128 -8.79 7.93 2.86
C VAL A 128 -7.89 7.83 4.09
N MET A 129 -8.33 7.04 5.06
CA MET A 129 -7.60 6.69 6.27
C MET A 129 -6.87 5.38 6.05
N ARG A 130 -5.55 5.38 6.26
CA ARG A 130 -4.69 4.20 6.11
C ARG A 130 -4.25 3.74 7.49
N ARG A 131 -4.69 2.56 7.94
CA ARG A 131 -4.23 2.01 9.22
C ARG A 131 -2.88 1.33 9.04
N PRO A 132 -2.02 1.31 10.07
CA PRO A 132 -0.85 0.45 10.03
C PRO A 132 -1.27 -1.02 10.08
N ILE A 133 -0.40 -1.92 9.62
CA ILE A 133 -0.64 -3.37 9.73
C ILE A 133 0.07 -3.87 10.99
N GLN A 134 -0.68 -4.41 11.93
CA GLN A 134 -0.11 -5.12 13.05
C GLN A 134 0.11 -6.58 12.65
N PHE A 135 1.32 -7.11 12.82
CA PHE A 135 1.63 -8.50 12.50
C PHE A 135 1.96 -9.30 13.76
N SER A 136 1.65 -10.59 13.71
CA SER A 136 1.96 -11.56 14.75
C SER A 136 2.42 -12.88 14.13
N PRO A 137 3.44 -13.55 14.68
CA PRO A 137 3.82 -14.89 14.25
C PRO A 137 2.85 -15.96 14.78
N VAL A 138 1.94 -15.61 15.69
CA VAL A 138 0.94 -16.51 16.27
C VAL A 138 -0.38 -16.31 15.53
N ARG A 139 -0.69 -17.19 14.56
CA ARG A 139 -1.88 -17.07 13.70
C ARG A 139 -3.20 -16.97 14.48
N SER A 140 -3.33 -17.64 15.63
CA SER A 140 -4.55 -17.59 16.45
C SER A 140 -4.81 -16.24 17.11
N SER A 141 -3.82 -15.33 17.15
CA SER A 141 -3.99 -13.96 17.66
C SER A 141 -4.24 -12.93 16.57
N VAL A 142 -4.26 -13.33 15.28
CA VAL A 142 -4.45 -12.42 14.15
C VAL A 142 -5.94 -12.17 13.92
N ASP A 143 -6.34 -10.91 14.00
CA ASP A 143 -7.67 -10.43 13.65
C ASP A 143 -7.65 -9.64 12.33
N TYR A 144 -7.91 -10.33 11.23
CA TYR A 144 -7.93 -9.73 9.89
C TYR A 144 -8.97 -8.62 9.74
N THR A 145 -10.06 -8.65 10.52
CA THR A 145 -11.10 -7.59 10.49
C THR A 145 -10.61 -6.25 11.07
N ARG A 146 -9.42 -6.26 11.70
CA ARG A 146 -8.77 -5.09 12.27
C ARG A 146 -7.47 -4.70 11.56
N GLY A 147 -7.25 -5.21 10.33
CA GLY A 147 -6.05 -4.91 9.56
C GLY A 147 -4.79 -5.55 10.14
N GLN A 148 -4.90 -6.80 10.59
CA GLN A 148 -3.77 -7.57 11.10
C GLN A 148 -3.27 -8.62 10.10
N ALA A 149 -2.04 -9.08 10.33
CA ALA A 149 -1.39 -10.08 9.50
C ALA A 149 -0.68 -11.16 10.32
N GLU A 150 -0.60 -12.36 9.76
CA GLU A 150 0.42 -13.33 10.14
C GLU A 150 1.76 -12.84 9.59
N GLY A 151 2.83 -12.89 10.38
CA GLY A 151 4.16 -12.49 9.92
C GLY A 151 5.23 -12.67 10.98
N HIS A 152 6.48 -12.88 10.55
CA HIS A 152 7.61 -13.12 11.44
C HIS A 152 8.62 -11.99 11.36
N TYR A 153 8.88 -11.32 12.47
CA TYR A 153 10.04 -10.43 12.54
C TYR A 153 11.33 -11.20 12.29
N ARG A 154 12.20 -10.65 11.44
CA ARG A 154 13.52 -11.21 11.11
C ARG A 154 14.54 -10.09 11.07
N ARG A 155 15.76 -10.38 11.51
CA ARG A 155 16.91 -9.52 11.24
C ARG A 155 17.76 -10.18 10.16
N ILE A 156 17.91 -9.51 9.03
CA ILE A 156 18.73 -10.00 7.91
C ILE A 156 20.08 -9.29 7.91
N ASN A 157 21.12 -10.05 7.60
CA ASN A 157 22.48 -9.53 7.42
C ASN A 157 22.88 -9.68 5.95
N ARG A 158 23.32 -8.59 5.30
CA ARG A 158 23.62 -8.59 3.87
C ARG A 158 24.83 -7.73 3.52
N ASN A 159 25.68 -8.26 2.65
CA ASN A 159 26.79 -7.49 2.07
C ASN A 159 26.28 -6.64 0.91
N VAL A 160 26.51 -5.33 1.01
CA VAL A 160 26.40 -4.39 -0.11
C VAL A 160 27.65 -4.57 -0.95
N VAL A 161 27.48 -5.02 -2.19
CA VAL A 161 28.57 -5.31 -3.12
C VAL A 161 28.66 -4.24 -4.21
N SER A 162 29.84 -4.09 -4.80
CA SER A 162 30.01 -3.23 -5.97
C SER A 162 29.14 -3.72 -7.15
N ARG A 163 28.60 -2.76 -7.91
CA ARG A 163 27.86 -3.01 -9.15
C ARG A 163 28.76 -3.02 -10.38
N ASN A 164 30.01 -2.56 -10.27
CA ASN A 164 30.94 -2.58 -11.39
C ASN A 164 31.36 -4.02 -11.68
N GLU A 165 31.40 -4.37 -12.97
CA GLU A 165 31.79 -5.71 -13.40
C GLU A 165 33.25 -6.03 -13.01
N GLU A 166 34.14 -5.02 -13.11
CA GLU A 166 35.56 -5.13 -12.78
C GLU A 166 35.82 -5.47 -11.31
N ASP A 167 34.92 -5.06 -10.41
CA ASP A 167 35.05 -5.25 -8.97
C ASP A 167 34.56 -6.65 -8.53
N ASN A 168 34.08 -7.50 -9.44
CA ASN A 168 33.65 -8.89 -9.16
C ASN A 168 32.73 -9.04 -7.92
N ARG A 169 31.82 -8.08 -7.71
CA ARG A 169 30.93 -8.01 -6.54
C ARG A 169 31.69 -7.97 -5.20
N GLU A 170 32.83 -7.29 -5.14
CA GLU A 170 33.55 -7.07 -3.89
C GLU A 170 32.62 -6.42 -2.83
N PRO A 171 32.57 -6.95 -1.59
CA PRO A 171 31.79 -6.37 -0.51
C PRO A 171 32.29 -4.98 -0.12
N LEU A 172 31.45 -3.96 -0.31
CA LEU A 172 31.73 -2.56 0.08
C LEU A 172 31.41 -2.31 1.55
N ARG A 173 30.32 -2.90 2.06
CA ARG A 173 29.93 -2.83 3.47
C ARG A 173 28.97 -3.95 3.85
N ASN A 174 28.87 -4.25 5.14
CA ASN A 174 27.85 -5.11 5.71
C ASN A 174 26.69 -4.25 6.25
N ALA A 175 25.44 -4.67 6.00
CA ALA A 175 24.25 -4.00 6.51
C ALA A 175 23.34 -5.02 7.22
N GLU A 176 22.87 -4.65 8.40
CA GLU A 176 21.84 -5.39 9.13
C GLU A 176 20.51 -4.64 8.97
N LEU A 177 19.46 -5.34 8.56
CA LEU A 177 18.15 -4.78 8.29
C LEU A 177 17.08 -5.56 9.04
N ASP A 178 16.11 -4.82 9.56
CA ASP A 178 14.88 -5.41 10.10
C ASP A 178 13.92 -5.73 8.95
N ALA A 179 13.29 -6.89 9.04
CA ALA A 179 12.39 -7.41 8.04
C ALA A 179 11.18 -8.11 8.67
N VAL A 180 10.10 -8.22 7.91
CA VAL A 180 8.98 -9.12 8.20
C VAL A 180 9.00 -10.21 7.14
N GLY A 181 9.13 -11.46 7.56
CA GLY A 181 9.09 -12.63 6.68
C GLY A 181 7.74 -13.32 6.69
N ASN A 182 7.36 -13.90 5.55
CA ASN A 182 6.12 -14.66 5.35
C ASN A 182 4.87 -13.89 5.82
N LEU A 183 4.76 -12.63 5.44
CA LEU A 183 3.60 -11.81 5.76
C LEU A 183 2.39 -12.31 4.93
N ASP A 184 1.27 -12.60 5.58
CA ASP A 184 -0.02 -12.91 4.96
C ASP A 184 -1.10 -12.28 5.82
N GLY A 185 -1.78 -11.26 5.30
CA GLY A 185 -2.80 -10.61 6.09
C GLY A 185 -3.53 -9.50 5.41
N CYS A 186 -4.19 -8.70 6.25
CA CYS A 186 -5.15 -7.73 5.83
C CYS A 186 -4.64 -6.32 6.15
N TRP A 187 -4.69 -5.44 5.17
CA TRP A 187 -4.53 -4.01 5.36
C TRP A 187 -5.90 -3.34 5.38
N HIS A 188 -6.17 -2.60 6.45
CA HIS A 188 -7.45 -1.95 6.66
C HIS A 188 -7.40 -0.47 6.25
N LEU A 189 -8.22 -0.12 5.28
CA LEU A 189 -8.47 1.23 4.80
C LEU A 189 -9.89 1.67 5.17
N SER A 190 -10.08 2.96 5.45
CA SER A 190 -11.42 3.52 5.69
C SER A 190 -11.61 4.81 4.91
N PHE A 191 -12.68 4.93 4.15
CA PHE A 191 -13.11 6.18 3.54
C PHE A 191 -13.90 7.03 4.54
N ARG A 192 -13.53 8.31 4.68
CA ARG A 192 -14.34 9.29 5.42
C ARG A 192 -15.65 9.58 4.70
N GLU A 193 -15.58 9.54 3.38
CA GLU A 193 -16.67 9.66 2.44
C GLU A 193 -16.43 8.66 1.32
N THR A 194 -17.36 7.74 1.11
CA THR A 194 -17.27 6.72 0.06
C THR A 194 -17.85 7.30 -1.23
N LYS A 195 -17.02 7.40 -2.28
CA LYS A 195 -17.44 7.83 -3.62
C LYS A 195 -17.02 6.79 -4.67
N PRO A 196 -17.77 6.61 -5.77
CA PRO A 196 -17.44 5.64 -6.83
C PRO A 196 -16.00 5.74 -7.32
N GLU A 197 -15.56 6.94 -7.68
CA GLU A 197 -14.23 7.21 -8.23
C GLU A 197 -13.09 6.88 -7.25
N PHE A 198 -13.34 6.96 -5.94
CA PHE A 198 -12.36 6.57 -4.92
C PHE A 198 -12.18 5.06 -4.85
N VAL A 199 -13.29 4.32 -4.92
CA VAL A 199 -13.26 2.87 -4.85
C VAL A 199 -12.66 2.31 -6.14
N ALA A 200 -13.02 2.86 -7.31
CA ALA A 200 -12.41 2.48 -8.58
C ALA A 200 -10.90 2.75 -8.60
N LEU A 201 -10.46 3.94 -8.17
CA LEU A 201 -9.04 4.26 -8.13
C LEU A 201 -8.28 3.37 -7.15
N LEU A 202 -8.90 2.98 -6.03
CA LEU A 202 -8.31 2.01 -5.12
C LEU A 202 -8.17 0.63 -5.78
N ALA A 203 -9.24 0.11 -6.40
CA ALA A 203 -9.22 -1.20 -7.07
C ALA A 203 -8.12 -1.25 -8.14
N GLU A 204 -8.11 -0.28 -9.05
CA GLU A 204 -7.12 -0.22 -10.12
C GLU A 204 -5.70 -0.01 -9.61
N ALA A 205 -5.52 0.77 -8.55
CA ALA A 205 -4.20 0.95 -7.97
C ALA A 205 -3.67 -0.33 -7.32
N ILE A 206 -4.54 -1.13 -6.70
CA ILE A 206 -4.14 -2.43 -6.14
C ILE A 206 -3.80 -3.42 -7.27
N ASP A 207 -4.63 -3.51 -8.31
CA ASP A 207 -4.35 -4.35 -9.47
C ASP A 207 -3.03 -3.95 -10.16
N PHE A 208 -2.81 -2.65 -10.35
CA PHE A 208 -1.57 -2.12 -10.91
C PHE A 208 -0.36 -2.51 -10.05
N LEU A 209 -0.46 -2.35 -8.73
CA LEU A 209 0.64 -2.66 -7.81
C LEU A 209 0.96 -4.15 -7.75
N ASP A 210 -0.07 -5.01 -7.85
CA ASP A 210 0.09 -6.46 -7.92
C ASP A 210 0.75 -6.89 -9.24
N GLU A 211 0.28 -6.36 -10.37
CA GLU A 211 0.86 -6.64 -11.70
C GLU A 211 2.34 -6.21 -11.78
N HIS A 212 2.68 -5.10 -11.12
CA HIS A 212 4.02 -4.51 -11.14
C HIS A 212 4.85 -4.85 -9.90
N GLN A 213 4.47 -5.85 -9.11
CA GLN A 213 5.12 -6.14 -7.82
C GLN A 213 6.63 -6.48 -7.93
N THR A 214 7.08 -6.98 -9.08
CA THR A 214 8.50 -7.25 -9.32
C THR A 214 9.27 -6.05 -9.82
N ASP A 215 8.58 -5.00 -10.27
CA ASP A 215 9.19 -3.81 -10.82
C ASP A 215 9.77 -2.96 -9.70
N PHE A 216 11.07 -2.70 -9.82
CA PHE A 216 11.84 -2.00 -8.79
C PHE A 216 11.21 -0.66 -8.34
N MET A 217 10.50 0.02 -9.25
CA MET A 217 9.86 1.31 -8.97
C MET A 217 8.60 1.18 -8.10
N HIS A 218 7.93 0.02 -8.15
CA HIS A 218 6.62 -0.22 -7.55
C HIS A 218 6.67 -1.12 -6.30
N GLN A 219 7.86 -1.58 -5.90
CA GLN A 219 8.04 -2.32 -4.66
C GLN A 219 7.75 -1.50 -3.39
N LEU A 220 7.14 -2.15 -2.39
CA LEU A 220 6.84 -1.57 -1.08
C LEU A 220 8.12 -1.40 -0.25
N GLY A 221 8.30 -0.21 0.32
CA GLY A 221 9.40 0.12 1.23
C GLY A 221 10.63 0.75 0.57
N GLY A 222 11.66 0.99 1.38
CA GLY A 222 12.86 1.75 1.02
C GLY A 222 14.09 0.89 0.65
N ALA A 223 14.04 -0.41 0.88
CA ALA A 223 15.15 -1.35 0.68
C ALA A 223 15.04 -2.14 -0.63
N ARG A 224 14.56 -1.48 -1.68
CA ARG A 224 14.29 -2.01 -3.03
C ARG A 224 15.48 -2.78 -3.63
N ASN A 225 16.71 -2.35 -3.32
CA ASN A 225 17.95 -3.01 -3.77
C ASN A 225 18.18 -4.41 -3.15
N PHE A 226 17.38 -4.81 -2.16
CA PHE A 226 17.54 -6.07 -1.44
C PHE A 226 16.41 -7.07 -1.72
N GLY A 227 15.44 -6.72 -2.58
CA GLY A 227 14.30 -7.58 -2.92
C GLY A 227 13.26 -7.72 -1.80
N GLY A 228 13.35 -6.87 -0.76
CA GLY A 228 12.48 -6.92 0.41
C GLY A 228 11.22 -6.06 0.26
N GLY A 229 10.51 -6.19 -0.86
CA GLY A 229 9.37 -5.31 -1.17
C GLY A 229 8.49 -5.80 -2.31
N ILE A 230 8.66 -7.05 -2.75
CA ILE A 230 7.75 -7.72 -3.67
C ILE A 230 6.55 -8.15 -2.85
N VAL A 231 5.37 -7.68 -3.25
CA VAL A 231 4.13 -7.83 -2.49
C VAL A 231 3.05 -8.24 -3.46
N ASP A 232 2.46 -9.42 -3.25
CA ASP A 232 1.20 -9.78 -3.86
C ASP A 232 0.09 -9.04 -3.09
N CYS A 233 -0.81 -8.38 -3.80
CA CYS A 233 -1.93 -7.68 -3.19
C CYS A 233 -3.23 -7.78 -3.98
N ASP A 234 -4.34 -7.82 -3.26
CA ASP A 234 -5.66 -7.96 -3.86
C ASP A 234 -6.69 -7.17 -3.05
N LEU A 235 -7.59 -6.45 -3.71
CA LEU A 235 -8.69 -5.78 -3.04
C LEU A 235 -9.72 -6.85 -2.67
N VAL A 236 -9.88 -7.12 -1.37
CA VAL A 236 -10.95 -8.01 -0.91
C VAL A 236 -12.27 -7.37 -1.31
N ASN A 237 -13.10 -8.13 -2.03
CA ASN A 237 -14.36 -7.67 -2.61
C ASN A 237 -15.14 -6.78 -1.61
N PRO A 238 -15.35 -5.49 -1.91
CA PRO A 238 -16.00 -4.56 -0.99
C PRO A 238 -17.46 -4.90 -0.63
N LEU A 239 -18.09 -5.84 -1.35
CA LEU A 239 -19.43 -6.37 -1.06
C LEU A 239 -19.42 -7.47 0.01
N TYR A 240 -18.25 -7.96 0.42
CA TYR A 240 -18.14 -9.01 1.42
C TYR A 240 -18.50 -8.49 2.82
N GLU A 241 -19.25 -9.32 3.54
CA GLU A 241 -19.52 -9.10 4.96
C GLU A 241 -18.33 -9.56 5.82
N GLU A 242 -18.28 -9.11 7.08
CA GLU A 242 -17.19 -9.46 8.02
C GLU A 242 -16.91 -10.97 8.10
N HIS A 243 -17.94 -11.81 8.03
CA HIS A 243 -17.80 -13.25 8.09
C HIS A 243 -17.22 -13.86 6.79
N GLU A 244 -17.44 -13.21 5.64
CA GLU A 244 -16.85 -13.55 4.34
C GLU A 244 -15.40 -13.08 4.28
N LEU A 245 -15.09 -11.89 4.82
CA LEU A 245 -13.71 -11.41 5.01
C LEU A 245 -12.89 -12.41 5.83
N ARG A 246 -13.40 -12.88 6.98
CA ARG A 246 -12.71 -13.92 7.77
C ARG A 246 -12.48 -15.20 6.99
N ARG A 247 -13.39 -15.54 6.07
CA ARG A 247 -13.29 -16.74 5.24
C ARG A 247 -12.18 -16.63 4.20
N VAL A 248 -11.91 -15.45 3.65
CA VAL A 248 -10.78 -15.19 2.72
C VAL A 248 -9.44 -15.65 3.32
N PHE A 249 -9.25 -15.45 4.63
CA PHE A 249 -8.00 -15.80 5.33
C PHE A 249 -8.03 -17.22 5.97
N ASP A 250 -9.12 -17.96 5.80
CA ASP A 250 -9.25 -19.34 6.27
C ASP A 250 -8.79 -20.31 5.19
N ARG A 251 -7.50 -20.68 5.22
CA ARG A 251 -6.87 -21.64 4.28
C ARG A 251 -7.62 -22.97 4.11
N GLY A 252 -8.50 -23.36 5.03
CA GLY A 252 -9.31 -24.58 4.93
C GLY A 252 -10.64 -24.40 4.17
N LYS A 253 -10.98 -23.18 3.73
CA LYS A 253 -12.26 -22.83 3.13
C LYS A 253 -12.06 -22.13 1.78
N GLY A 254 -12.77 -22.59 0.76
CA GLY A 254 -12.92 -21.86 -0.50
C GLY A 254 -14.07 -20.85 -0.44
N LYS A 255 -14.29 -20.06 -1.50
CA LYS A 255 -15.46 -19.16 -1.61
C LYS A 255 -16.78 -19.95 -1.51
N THR A 256 -17.85 -19.27 -1.08
CA THR A 256 -19.21 -19.84 -1.14
C THR A 256 -19.89 -19.35 -2.41
N GLN A 257 -20.97 -20.02 -2.85
CA GLN A 257 -21.75 -19.57 -4.00
C GLN A 257 -22.20 -18.10 -3.89
N LYS A 258 -22.58 -17.64 -2.69
CA LYS A 258 -22.94 -16.23 -2.47
C LYS A 258 -21.78 -15.26 -2.64
N MET A 259 -20.57 -15.69 -2.26
CA MET A 259 -19.36 -14.88 -2.46
C MET A 259 -19.02 -14.81 -3.96
N GLU A 260 -19.17 -15.92 -4.68
CA GLU A 260 -19.00 -15.96 -6.14
C GLU A 260 -20.01 -15.04 -6.84
N GLU A 261 -21.29 -15.07 -6.46
CA GLU A 261 -22.32 -14.15 -6.96
C GLU A 261 -21.97 -12.67 -6.68
N LYS A 262 -21.38 -12.37 -5.52
CA LYS A 262 -20.88 -11.02 -5.18
C LYS A 262 -19.66 -10.64 -6.00
N ASP A 263 -18.78 -11.58 -6.33
CA ASP A 263 -17.62 -11.34 -7.20
C ASP A 263 -18.08 -11.01 -8.62
N GLU A 264 -18.99 -11.81 -9.18
CA GLU A 264 -19.60 -11.55 -10.48
C GLU A 264 -20.32 -10.18 -10.49
N THR A 265 -21.10 -9.88 -9.44
CA THR A 265 -21.78 -8.58 -9.32
C THR A 265 -20.78 -7.41 -9.24
N TRP A 266 -19.69 -7.61 -8.51
CA TRP A 266 -18.62 -6.61 -8.40
C TRP A 266 -17.98 -6.33 -9.76
N GLU A 267 -17.53 -7.39 -10.44
CA GLU A 267 -16.81 -7.31 -11.71
C GLU A 267 -17.69 -6.83 -12.88
N GLU A 268 -18.94 -7.27 -12.95
CA GLU A 268 -19.80 -7.01 -14.11
C GLU A 268 -20.65 -5.73 -13.99
N ALA A 269 -20.93 -5.26 -12.78
CA ALA A 269 -21.84 -4.13 -12.56
C ALA A 269 -21.25 -2.97 -11.77
N TYR A 270 -20.64 -3.25 -10.61
CA TYR A 270 -20.18 -2.19 -9.70
C TYR A 270 -18.89 -1.53 -10.19
N LEU A 271 -17.85 -2.33 -10.41
CA LEU A 271 -16.54 -1.83 -10.82
C LEU A 271 -16.63 -1.02 -12.13
N PRO A 272 -17.26 -1.50 -13.22
CA PRO A 272 -17.37 -0.72 -14.46
C PRO A 272 -18.04 0.65 -14.25
N THR A 273 -19.13 0.70 -13.48
CA THR A 273 -19.81 1.97 -13.18
C THR A 273 -18.90 2.93 -12.39
N PHE A 274 -18.12 2.40 -11.44
CA PHE A 274 -17.21 3.22 -10.65
C PHE A 274 -16.01 3.72 -11.48
N GLN A 275 -15.55 2.90 -12.43
CA GLN A 275 -14.50 3.27 -13.37
C GLN A 275 -14.94 4.37 -14.35
N GLU A 276 -16.21 4.39 -14.75
CA GLU A 276 -16.80 5.49 -15.52
C GLU A 276 -16.76 6.81 -14.72
N ALA A 277 -17.19 6.78 -13.45
CA ALA A 277 -17.11 7.95 -12.57
C ALA A 277 -15.66 8.44 -12.36
N LEU A 278 -14.70 7.51 -12.24
CA LEU A 278 -13.28 7.86 -12.20
C LEU A 278 -12.82 8.50 -13.51
N ALA A 279 -13.21 7.96 -14.66
CA ALA A 279 -12.83 8.49 -15.97
C ALA A 279 -13.35 9.92 -16.18
N GLU A 280 -14.61 10.19 -15.81
CA GLU A 280 -15.18 11.55 -15.82
C GLU A 280 -14.33 12.48 -14.95
N ARG A 281 -14.02 12.08 -13.71
CA ARG A 281 -13.24 12.90 -12.79
C ARG A 281 -11.80 13.16 -13.24
N VAL A 282 -11.21 12.27 -14.03
CA VAL A 282 -9.84 12.43 -14.56
C VAL A 282 -9.80 13.37 -15.76
N VAL A 283 -10.85 13.37 -16.60
CA VAL A 283 -10.93 14.22 -17.81
C VAL A 283 -11.22 15.68 -17.44
N ASP A 284 -11.89 15.92 -16.31
CA ASP A 284 -12.24 17.26 -15.83
C ASP A 284 -11.05 18.05 -15.20
N VAL A 285 -9.84 17.48 -15.16
CA VAL A 285 -8.63 18.07 -14.53
C VAL A 285 -7.55 18.44 -15.55
#